data_AF-A0A368JLS8-F1
#
_entry.id   AF-A0A368JLS8-F1
#
_cell.length_a   1.000
_cell.length_b   1.000
_cell.length_c   1.000
_cell.angle_alpha   90.00
_cell.angle_beta   90.00
_cell.angle_gamma   90.00
#
_symmetry.space_group_name_H-M   'P 1'
#
loop_
_entity.id
_entity.type
_entity.pdbx_description
1 polymer ?
#
loop_
_entity_poly.entity_id
_entity_poly.type
_entity_poly.pdbx_seq_one_letter_code
_entity_poly.pdbx_strand_id
1 'polypeptide(L)'
;MLKNRFINLLRFLFQPILVLILSKPTTRLGKSNIYYLSHSYLSDCIEGKFVKKYFPYSISNVKIGDYTYISQNSCISNAIIGKFCSIGPNFLCGWGIHPVNGISTSPMFYSTKKQNGTTFSLSDKITERENIVIGNDVFIGANVTILDGINIGDGVIIAAGSVVTEDLPSFVIAGGVPAKIIKNRFSPAVINSLIKIRWWEFHEDSLKDVEKYFWNVEDFIRKYDV
;
A
#
# COMPACT_ATOMS: atom_id res chain seq x y z
N MET A 1 29.14 -30.81 36.23
CA MET A 1 29.86 -29.75 35.47
C MET A 1 29.87 -29.96 33.95
N LEU A 2 30.07 -31.19 33.42
CA LEU A 2 30.12 -31.41 31.96
C LEU A 2 28.77 -31.19 31.21
N LYS A 3 27.63 -31.52 31.84
CA LYS A 3 26.29 -31.40 31.21
C LYS A 3 25.93 -29.95 30.84
N ASN A 4 26.29 -28.98 31.70
CA ASN A 4 26.04 -27.56 31.44
C ASN A 4 26.98 -26.99 30.37
N ARG A 5 28.20 -27.51 30.24
CA ARG A 5 29.12 -27.14 29.16
C ARG A 5 28.64 -27.64 27.81
N PHE A 6 28.08 -28.85 27.75
CA PHE A 6 27.53 -29.40 26.51
C PHE A 6 26.27 -28.64 26.05
N ILE A 7 25.37 -28.28 26.98
CA ILE A 7 24.18 -27.47 26.68
C ILE A 7 24.56 -26.06 26.22
N ASN A 8 25.58 -25.44 26.83
CA ASN A 8 26.06 -24.12 26.41
C ASN A 8 26.78 -24.17 25.05
N LEU A 9 27.48 -25.26 24.74
CA LEU A 9 28.10 -25.48 23.43
C LEU A 9 27.06 -25.69 22.33
N LEU A 10 25.99 -26.47 22.61
CA LEU A 10 24.83 -26.59 21.71
C LEU A 10 24.12 -25.25 21.53
N ARG A 11 23.91 -24.47 22.59
CA ARG A 11 23.39 -23.09 22.45
C ARG A 11 24.29 -22.25 21.56
N PHE A 12 25.60 -22.25 21.76
CA PHE A 12 26.52 -21.45 20.95
C PHE A 12 26.57 -21.87 19.47
N LEU A 13 26.53 -23.18 19.20
CA LEU A 13 26.57 -23.72 17.83
C LEU A 13 25.25 -23.55 17.08
N PHE A 14 24.12 -23.66 17.76
CA PHE A 14 22.79 -23.57 17.13
C PHE A 14 22.15 -22.19 17.26
N GLN A 15 22.58 -21.30 18.15
CA GLN A 15 22.02 -19.95 18.28
C GLN A 15 22.15 -19.11 16.98
N PRO A 16 23.25 -19.16 16.21
CA PRO A 16 23.31 -18.47 14.91
C PRO A 16 22.33 -19.05 13.88
N ILE A 17 22.20 -20.38 13.85
CA ILE A 17 21.32 -21.12 12.93
C ILE A 17 19.85 -20.91 13.32
N LEU A 18 19.55 -20.90 14.61
CA LEU A 18 18.21 -20.65 15.16
C LEU A 18 17.84 -19.17 15.01
N VAL A 19 18.78 -18.24 15.12
CA VAL A 19 18.58 -16.83 14.76
C VAL A 19 18.33 -16.69 13.27
N LEU A 20 19.03 -17.42 12.39
CA LEU A 20 18.74 -17.44 10.94
C LEU A 20 17.34 -18.02 10.61
N ILE A 21 16.85 -18.98 11.40
CA ILE A 21 15.54 -19.61 11.22
C ILE A 21 14.42 -18.80 11.91
N LEU A 22 14.71 -18.02 12.96
CA LEU A 22 13.73 -17.27 13.78
C LEU A 22 13.84 -15.74 13.65
N SER A 23 14.82 -15.20 12.92
CA SER A 23 14.98 -13.76 12.75
C SER A 23 13.90 -13.23 11.82
N LYS A 24 12.90 -12.62 12.47
CA LYS A 24 12.03 -11.52 12.02
C LYS A 24 12.71 -10.59 10.98
N PRO A 25 11.92 -9.92 10.12
CA PRO A 25 12.38 -9.28 8.88
C PRO A 25 13.63 -8.45 9.09
N THR A 26 14.73 -8.90 8.49
CA THR A 26 15.99 -8.17 8.50
C THR A 26 16.04 -7.28 7.26
N THR A 27 16.18 -5.98 7.44
CA THR A 27 16.49 -5.06 6.34
C THR A 27 17.91 -5.33 5.85
N ARG A 28 18.12 -5.39 4.52
CA ARG A 28 19.45 -5.50 3.90
C ARG A 28 19.82 -4.17 3.25
N LEU A 29 21.01 -3.65 3.55
CA LEU A 29 21.58 -2.49 2.86
C LEU A 29 22.02 -2.91 1.45
N GLY A 30 21.47 -2.27 0.41
CA GLY A 30 21.96 -2.39 -0.96
C GLY A 30 23.23 -1.54 -1.19
N LYS A 31 23.93 -1.80 -2.31
CA LYS A 31 25.14 -1.05 -2.73
C LYS A 31 24.92 0.46 -2.91
N SER A 32 23.67 0.89 -3.00
CA SER A 32 23.23 2.28 -3.20
C SER A 32 22.66 2.94 -1.93
N ASN A 33 22.89 2.39 -0.73
CA ASN A 33 22.30 2.85 0.54
C ASN A 33 20.75 2.78 0.58
N ILE A 34 20.15 1.89 -0.22
CA ILE A 34 18.71 1.61 -0.23
C ILE A 34 18.45 0.38 0.66
N TYR A 35 17.51 0.49 1.59
CA TYR A 35 17.10 -0.61 2.46
C TYR A 35 16.05 -1.48 1.75
N TYR A 36 16.33 -2.77 1.62
CA TYR A 36 15.37 -3.77 1.12
C TYR A 36 14.86 -4.63 2.27
N LEU A 37 13.57 -4.96 2.26
CA LEU A 37 13.07 -6.13 2.98
C LEU A 37 13.78 -7.38 2.45
N SER A 38 14.44 -8.17 3.30
CA SER A 38 15.11 -9.40 2.84
C SER A 38 14.15 -10.54 2.49
N HIS A 39 12.90 -10.46 2.94
CA HIS A 39 11.87 -11.49 2.81
C HIS A 39 10.51 -10.83 2.60
N SER A 40 9.58 -11.57 1.99
CA SER A 40 8.20 -11.09 1.84
C SER A 40 7.32 -11.57 2.98
N TYR A 41 6.40 -10.70 3.39
CA TYR A 41 5.37 -10.98 4.39
C TYR A 41 4.00 -10.72 3.77
N LEU A 42 3.09 -11.69 3.93
CA LEU A 42 1.71 -11.61 3.50
C LEU A 42 0.82 -12.16 4.61
N SER A 43 -0.13 -11.36 5.12
CA SER A 43 -1.11 -11.81 6.11
C SER A 43 -2.48 -11.19 5.87
N ASP A 44 -3.54 -11.97 6.09
CA ASP A 44 -4.93 -11.48 6.04
C ASP A 44 -5.27 -10.72 4.75
N CYS A 45 -4.79 -11.22 3.60
CA CYS A 45 -5.00 -10.59 2.30
C CYS A 45 -6.00 -11.36 1.45
N ILE A 46 -6.81 -10.62 0.70
CA ILE A 46 -7.74 -11.16 -0.31
C ILE A 46 -7.30 -10.62 -1.67
N GLU A 47 -7.11 -11.51 -2.65
CA GLU A 47 -6.60 -11.15 -3.96
C GLU A 47 -7.59 -11.54 -5.05
N GLY A 48 -7.76 -10.64 -6.02
CA GLY A 48 -8.51 -10.87 -7.24
C GLY A 48 -7.74 -11.69 -8.28
N LYS A 49 -8.32 -11.79 -9.47
CA LYS A 49 -7.76 -12.50 -10.61
C LYS A 49 -6.48 -11.79 -11.09
N PHE A 50 -5.42 -12.55 -11.39
CA PHE A 50 -4.18 -12.03 -11.99
C PHE A 50 -3.48 -10.90 -11.22
N VAL A 51 -3.56 -10.90 -9.88
CA VAL A 51 -2.75 -10.00 -9.04
C VAL A 51 -1.28 -10.44 -9.07
N LYS A 52 -0.38 -9.51 -9.35
CA LYS A 52 1.08 -9.79 -9.37
C LYS A 52 1.83 -8.95 -8.35
N LYS A 53 2.64 -9.60 -7.53
CA LYS A 53 3.50 -8.94 -6.54
C LYS A 53 4.96 -9.27 -6.84
N TYR A 54 5.80 -8.24 -6.91
CA TYR A 54 7.23 -8.40 -7.13
C TYR A 54 7.95 -8.40 -5.78
N PHE A 55 8.71 -9.45 -5.51
CA PHE A 55 9.43 -9.63 -4.26
C PHE A 55 10.62 -8.65 -4.15
N PRO A 56 10.98 -8.17 -2.94
CA PRO A 56 10.32 -8.41 -1.66
C PRO A 56 9.09 -7.51 -1.42
N TYR A 57 8.19 -7.81 -0.49
CA TYR A 57 7.08 -6.92 -0.07
C TYR A 57 6.59 -7.24 1.35
N SER A 58 5.96 -6.30 2.04
CA SER A 58 5.26 -6.54 3.31
C SER A 58 3.83 -6.06 3.21
N ILE A 59 2.88 -6.97 3.10
CA ILE A 59 1.47 -6.65 2.85
C ILE A 59 0.61 -7.36 3.90
N SER A 60 -0.23 -6.61 4.63
CA SER A 60 -1.03 -7.16 5.73
C SER A 60 -2.39 -6.51 5.87
N ASN A 61 -3.47 -7.30 5.96
CA ASN A 61 -4.85 -6.81 5.99
C ASN A 61 -5.17 -5.93 4.76
N VAL A 62 -5.03 -6.51 3.56
CA VAL A 62 -5.21 -5.80 2.29
C VAL A 62 -6.11 -6.58 1.34
N LYS A 63 -7.08 -5.91 0.73
CA LYS A 63 -7.84 -6.44 -0.41
C LYS A 63 -7.28 -5.86 -1.71
N ILE A 64 -6.94 -6.70 -2.67
CA ILE A 64 -6.36 -6.29 -3.96
C ILE A 64 -7.28 -6.75 -5.10
N GLY A 65 -7.71 -5.80 -5.93
CA GLY A 65 -8.56 -6.05 -7.09
C GLY A 65 -7.82 -6.72 -8.25
N ASP A 66 -8.61 -7.29 -9.16
CA ASP A 66 -8.14 -7.99 -10.36
C ASP A 66 -7.13 -7.16 -11.17
N TYR A 67 -6.15 -7.83 -11.79
CA TYR A 67 -5.18 -7.26 -12.72
C TYR A 67 -4.27 -6.16 -12.16
N THR A 68 -4.28 -5.95 -10.84
CA THR A 68 -3.37 -5.02 -10.16
C THR A 68 -1.99 -5.64 -9.96
N TYR A 69 -0.93 -4.87 -10.20
CA TYR A 69 0.42 -5.26 -9.82
C TYR A 69 1.04 -4.34 -8.76
N ILE A 70 1.88 -4.93 -7.92
CA ILE A 70 2.60 -4.26 -6.84
C ILE A 70 4.08 -4.54 -6.99
N SER A 71 4.85 -3.48 -7.25
CA SER A 71 6.29 -3.58 -7.40
C SER A 71 7.00 -3.79 -6.06
N GLN A 72 8.28 -4.10 -6.16
CA GLN A 72 9.14 -4.51 -5.06
C GLN A 72 9.26 -3.48 -3.94
N ASN A 73 9.55 -4.00 -2.76
CA ASN A 73 9.76 -3.33 -1.49
C ASN A 73 8.57 -2.48 -1.02
N SER A 74 7.36 -2.80 -1.49
CA SER A 74 6.14 -2.14 -1.02
C SER A 74 5.74 -2.64 0.37
N CYS A 75 5.31 -1.72 1.23
CA CYS A 75 4.89 -1.93 2.61
C CYS A 75 3.46 -1.40 2.78
N ILE A 76 2.46 -2.28 2.73
CA ILE A 76 1.06 -1.91 2.61
C ILE A 76 0.27 -2.57 3.75
N SER A 77 -0.51 -1.78 4.50
CA SER A 77 -1.38 -2.32 5.54
C SER A 77 -2.74 -1.64 5.56
N ASN A 78 -3.79 -2.35 5.97
CA ASN A 78 -5.15 -1.82 6.16
C ASN A 78 -5.66 -1.04 4.95
N ALA A 79 -5.55 -1.65 3.77
CA ALA A 79 -5.88 -0.98 2.51
C ALA A 79 -6.82 -1.82 1.65
N ILE A 80 -7.68 -1.13 0.90
CA ILE A 80 -8.44 -1.71 -0.21
C ILE A 80 -7.86 -1.09 -1.47
N ILE A 81 -7.42 -1.92 -2.41
CA ILE A 81 -6.82 -1.52 -3.67
C ILE A 81 -7.71 -2.05 -4.79
N GLY A 82 -8.15 -1.17 -5.69
CA GLY A 82 -8.99 -1.50 -6.82
C GLY A 82 -8.29 -2.34 -7.88
N LYS A 83 -8.98 -2.50 -9.01
CA LYS A 83 -8.54 -3.27 -10.17
C LYS A 83 -7.61 -2.46 -11.07
N PHE A 84 -6.81 -3.15 -11.88
CA PHE A 84 -5.95 -2.56 -12.91
C PHE A 84 -4.96 -1.50 -12.41
N CYS A 85 -4.61 -1.52 -11.11
CA CYS A 85 -3.68 -0.56 -10.54
C CYS A 85 -2.23 -0.91 -10.88
N SER A 86 -1.44 0.13 -11.06
CA SER A 86 0.00 0.08 -11.33
C SER A 86 0.75 0.68 -10.15
N ILE A 87 1.30 -0.15 -9.26
CA ILE A 87 1.96 0.34 -8.04
C ILE A 87 3.48 0.19 -8.16
N GLY A 88 4.16 1.33 -8.16
CA GLY A 88 5.61 1.47 -8.22
C GLY A 88 6.33 0.95 -6.97
N PRO A 89 7.68 0.80 -7.03
CA PRO A 89 8.45 0.24 -5.93
C PRO A 89 8.48 1.16 -4.72
N ASN A 90 8.70 0.59 -3.53
CA ASN A 90 8.76 1.31 -2.26
C ASN A 90 7.46 2.07 -1.91
N PHE A 91 6.30 1.58 -2.36
CA PHE A 91 5.03 2.16 -1.95
C PHE A 91 4.75 1.88 -0.47
N LEU A 92 4.35 2.90 0.29
CA LEU A 92 4.14 2.83 1.74
C LEU A 92 2.75 3.34 2.13
N CYS A 93 1.97 2.54 2.87
CA CYS A 93 0.71 3.00 3.47
C CYS A 93 0.27 2.14 4.68
N GLY A 94 -0.60 2.69 5.54
CA GLY A 94 -1.25 1.94 6.63
C GLY A 94 -0.42 1.79 7.92
N TRP A 95 0.46 2.74 8.21
CA TRP A 95 1.41 2.64 9.34
C TRP A 95 0.94 3.33 10.62
N GLY A 96 -0.29 3.85 10.63
CA GLY A 96 -0.95 4.33 11.84
C GLY A 96 -0.77 5.82 12.12
N ILE A 97 -1.51 6.27 13.13
CA ILE A 97 -1.66 7.66 13.52
C ILE A 97 -1.16 7.83 14.96
N HIS A 98 -0.37 8.87 15.17
CA HIS A 98 0.02 9.35 16.50
C HIS A 98 -0.68 10.69 16.77
N PRO A 99 -1.37 10.86 17.92
CA PRO A 99 -2.04 12.11 18.24
C PRO A 99 -1.00 13.20 18.54
N VAL A 100 -1.16 14.38 17.94
CA VAL A 100 -0.19 15.50 18.02
C VAL A 100 -0.63 16.64 18.93
N ASN A 101 -1.87 16.59 19.44
CA ASN A 101 -2.48 17.62 20.28
C ASN A 101 -2.59 17.20 21.77
N GLY A 102 -1.91 16.10 22.16
CA GLY A 102 -1.82 15.63 23.54
C GLY A 102 -0.51 16.02 24.23
N ILE A 103 -0.39 15.65 25.51
CA ILE A 103 0.85 15.85 26.31
C ILE A 103 2.03 15.03 25.75
N SER A 104 1.74 13.90 25.10
CA SER A 104 2.75 12.98 24.54
C SER A 104 2.22 12.30 23.28
N THR A 105 3.12 12.05 22.32
CA THR A 105 2.87 11.26 21.11
C THR A 105 3.16 9.76 21.30
N SER A 106 3.55 9.34 22.51
CA SER A 106 3.87 7.94 22.80
C SER A 106 2.61 7.09 22.99
N PRO A 107 2.48 5.94 22.28
CA PRO A 107 1.32 5.07 22.39
C PRO A 107 1.11 4.50 23.78
N MET A 108 2.16 4.48 24.62
CA MET A 108 2.07 4.06 26.01
C MET A 108 0.98 4.81 26.80
N PHE A 109 0.62 6.03 26.40
CA PHE A 109 -0.32 6.89 27.11
C PHE A 109 -1.72 6.97 26.49
N TYR A 110 -1.93 6.38 25.31
CA TYR A 110 -3.22 6.44 24.61
C TYR A 110 -3.68 5.09 24.01
N SER A 111 -2.85 4.05 24.04
CA SER A 111 -3.15 2.74 23.45
C SER A 111 -2.85 1.61 24.42
N THR A 112 -3.71 0.61 24.45
CA THR A 112 -3.57 -0.61 25.25
C THR A 112 -2.64 -1.65 24.62
N LYS A 113 -2.19 -1.43 23.38
CA LYS A 113 -1.49 -2.45 22.56
C LYS A 113 -0.02 -2.68 22.94
N LYS A 114 0.55 -1.90 23.86
CA LYS A 114 1.93 -2.07 24.38
C LYS A 114 2.99 -2.11 23.26
N GLN A 115 2.90 -1.21 22.30
CA GLN A 115 3.78 -1.12 21.12
C GLN A 115 5.26 -1.00 21.51
N ASN A 116 5.54 -0.30 22.62
CA ASN A 116 6.86 -0.16 23.22
C ASN A 116 7.14 -1.20 24.33
N GLY A 117 6.37 -2.30 24.39
CA GLY A 117 6.49 -3.38 25.37
C GLY A 117 5.65 -3.22 26.65
N THR A 118 5.05 -2.04 26.88
CA THR A 118 4.20 -1.77 28.05
C THR A 118 3.21 -0.63 27.78
N THR A 119 2.21 -0.42 28.64
CA THR A 119 1.22 0.66 28.51
C THR A 119 0.78 1.17 29.89
N PHE A 120 0.57 2.48 30.00
CA PHE A 120 -0.13 3.12 31.12
C PHE A 120 -1.58 3.49 30.74
N SER A 121 -1.96 3.34 29.47
CA SER A 121 -3.33 3.58 29.04
C SER A 121 -4.23 2.42 29.46
N LEU A 122 -5.31 2.73 30.19
CA LEU A 122 -6.32 1.74 30.59
C LEU A 122 -7.34 1.45 29.48
N SER A 123 -7.39 2.30 28.45
CA SER A 123 -8.26 2.17 27.28
C SER A 123 -7.57 2.76 26.05
N ASP A 124 -8.04 2.38 24.86
CA ASP A 124 -7.63 3.04 23.62
C ASP A 124 -8.34 4.40 23.55
N LYS A 125 -7.59 5.49 23.38
CA LYS A 125 -8.11 6.86 23.35
C LYS A 125 -8.30 7.41 21.94
N ILE A 126 -7.74 6.74 20.94
CA ILE A 126 -7.82 7.11 19.53
C ILE A 126 -7.98 5.87 18.67
N THR A 127 -8.48 6.08 17.45
CA THR A 127 -8.32 5.13 16.35
C THR A 127 -6.92 5.27 15.80
N GLU A 128 -6.05 4.30 16.08
CA GLU A 128 -4.63 4.35 15.68
C GLU A 128 -4.37 3.98 14.22
N ARG A 129 -5.34 3.34 13.56
CA ARG A 129 -5.23 2.87 12.18
C ARG A 129 -6.56 3.06 11.50
N GLU A 130 -6.54 3.71 10.35
CA GLU A 130 -7.72 3.94 9.52
C GLU A 130 -7.51 3.32 8.15
N ASN A 131 -8.58 2.78 7.58
CA ASN A 131 -8.50 2.10 6.29
C ASN A 131 -8.20 3.10 5.17
N ILE A 132 -7.33 2.69 4.26
CA ILE A 132 -7.00 3.44 3.05
C ILE A 132 -7.76 2.80 1.89
N VAL A 133 -8.41 3.63 1.07
CA VAL A 133 -9.12 3.15 -0.12
C VAL A 133 -8.41 3.69 -1.35
N ILE A 134 -7.97 2.80 -2.22
CA ILE A 134 -7.38 3.11 -3.51
C ILE A 134 -8.32 2.58 -4.58
N GLY A 135 -8.80 3.47 -5.45
CA GLY A 135 -9.71 3.15 -6.54
C GLY A 135 -9.10 2.23 -7.59
N ASN A 136 -9.77 2.16 -8.74
CA ASN A 136 -9.37 1.36 -9.90
C ASN A 136 -8.51 2.20 -10.86
N ASP A 137 -7.70 1.57 -11.72
CA ASP A 137 -6.85 2.28 -12.71
C ASP A 137 -5.91 3.33 -12.08
N VAL A 138 -5.51 3.15 -10.81
CA VAL A 138 -4.62 4.08 -10.13
C VAL A 138 -3.17 3.78 -10.50
N PHE A 139 -2.42 4.81 -10.89
CA PHE A 139 -0.98 4.74 -11.06
C PHE A 139 -0.27 5.41 -9.89
N ILE A 140 0.48 4.62 -9.12
CA ILE A 140 1.29 5.09 -8.00
C ILE A 140 2.77 5.03 -8.40
N GLY A 141 3.44 6.18 -8.43
CA GLY A 141 4.86 6.28 -8.71
C GLY A 141 5.73 5.63 -7.63
N ALA A 142 7.04 5.51 -7.91
CA ALA A 142 8.01 4.98 -6.94
C ALA A 142 8.10 5.86 -5.68
N ASN A 143 8.35 5.26 -4.52
CA ASN A 143 8.56 5.97 -3.25
C ASN A 143 7.39 6.87 -2.81
N VAL A 144 6.15 6.49 -3.13
CA VAL A 144 4.97 7.22 -2.66
C VAL A 144 4.58 6.74 -1.27
N THR A 145 4.22 7.68 -0.40
CA THR A 145 3.58 7.40 0.89
C THR A 145 2.15 7.94 0.90
N ILE A 146 1.19 7.14 1.36
CA ILE A 146 -0.20 7.56 1.59
C ILE A 146 -0.49 7.40 3.09
N LEU A 147 -0.96 8.48 3.73
CA LEU A 147 -1.32 8.45 5.14
C LEU A 147 -2.61 7.64 5.40
N ASP A 148 -2.79 7.17 6.64
CA ASP A 148 -3.98 6.43 7.07
C ASP A 148 -5.26 7.26 6.87
N GLY A 149 -6.37 6.58 6.55
CA GLY A 149 -7.69 7.20 6.39
C GLY A 149 -7.95 7.87 5.03
N ILE A 150 -6.97 7.90 4.13
CA ILE A 150 -7.07 8.58 2.83
C ILE A 150 -7.82 7.74 1.79
N ASN A 151 -8.68 8.40 1.02
CA ASN A 151 -9.37 7.88 -0.16
C ASN A 151 -8.74 8.43 -1.45
N ILE A 152 -8.36 7.53 -2.35
CA ILE A 152 -7.85 7.82 -3.68
C ILE A 152 -8.90 7.35 -4.70
N GLY A 153 -9.41 8.28 -5.49
CA GLY A 153 -10.40 8.01 -6.53
C GLY A 153 -9.86 7.14 -7.67
N ASP A 154 -10.77 6.71 -8.54
CA ASP A 154 -10.43 5.94 -9.74
C ASP A 154 -9.59 6.75 -10.71
N GLY A 155 -8.65 6.11 -11.39
CA GLY A 155 -7.85 6.73 -12.43
C GLY A 155 -6.84 7.78 -11.92
N VAL A 156 -6.60 7.88 -10.62
CA VAL A 156 -5.64 8.85 -10.08
C VAL A 156 -4.20 8.49 -10.46
N ILE A 157 -3.39 9.51 -10.74
CA ILE A 157 -1.95 9.37 -10.92
C ILE A 157 -1.24 10.10 -9.79
N ILE A 158 -0.39 9.39 -9.03
CA ILE A 158 0.42 9.94 -7.96
C ILE A 158 1.88 9.91 -8.39
N ALA A 159 2.49 11.09 -8.56
CA ALA A 159 3.87 11.21 -8.99
C ALA A 159 4.85 10.58 -7.98
N ALA A 160 5.99 10.10 -8.48
CA ALA A 160 7.01 9.47 -7.64
C ALA A 160 7.51 10.41 -6.52
N GLY A 161 7.80 9.85 -5.34
CA GLY A 161 8.31 10.58 -4.18
C GLY A 161 7.26 11.39 -3.40
N SER A 162 5.97 11.24 -3.73
CA SER A 162 4.91 12.06 -3.12
C SER A 162 4.45 11.54 -1.76
N VAL A 163 4.02 12.45 -0.88
CA VAL A 163 3.38 12.13 0.40
C VAL A 163 1.94 12.64 0.37
N VAL A 164 0.98 11.73 0.25
CA VAL A 164 -0.45 12.06 0.17
C VAL A 164 -1.03 12.18 1.58
N THR A 165 -1.51 13.38 1.90
CA THR A 165 -2.03 13.75 3.22
C THR A 165 -3.52 14.08 3.21
N GLU A 166 -4.15 14.07 2.04
CA GLU A 166 -5.55 14.46 1.80
C GLU A 166 -6.13 13.56 0.69
N ASP A 167 -7.45 13.37 0.69
CA ASP A 167 -8.15 12.61 -0.34
C ASP A 167 -7.91 13.18 -1.74
N LEU A 168 -7.76 12.28 -2.72
CA LEU A 168 -7.56 12.64 -4.13
C LEU A 168 -8.79 12.23 -4.95
N PRO A 169 -9.49 13.17 -5.60
CA PRO A 169 -10.65 12.84 -6.42
C PRO A 169 -10.25 12.09 -7.69
N SER A 170 -11.19 11.35 -8.28
CA SER A 170 -10.93 10.51 -9.46
C SER A 170 -10.33 11.30 -10.63
N PHE A 171 -9.44 10.64 -11.38
CA PHE A 171 -8.79 11.14 -12.59
C PHE A 171 -7.93 12.41 -12.40
N VAL A 172 -7.47 12.71 -11.19
CA VAL A 172 -6.45 13.74 -10.99
C VAL A 172 -5.04 13.20 -11.12
N ILE A 173 -4.11 14.11 -11.42
CA ILE A 173 -2.67 13.90 -11.29
C ILE A 173 -2.21 14.73 -10.11
N ALA A 174 -1.62 14.09 -9.10
CA ALA A 174 -1.11 14.74 -7.90
C ALA A 174 0.39 14.45 -7.71
N GLY A 175 1.09 15.36 -7.04
CA GLY A 175 2.49 15.14 -6.69
C GLY A 175 3.01 16.10 -5.64
N GLY A 176 4.12 15.74 -4.99
CA GLY A 176 4.85 16.58 -4.04
C GLY A 176 4.79 16.09 -2.59
N VAL A 177 5.43 16.85 -1.69
CA VAL A 177 5.48 16.59 -0.25
C VAL A 177 5.14 17.90 0.49
N PRO A 178 3.87 18.12 0.93
CA PRO A 178 2.72 17.24 0.72
C PRO A 178 2.26 17.22 -0.75
N ALA A 179 1.58 16.15 -1.14
CA ALA A 179 1.06 15.99 -2.49
C ALA A 179 -0.07 17.00 -2.74
N LYS A 180 -0.02 17.68 -3.89
CA LYS A 180 -1.08 18.58 -4.34
C LYS A 180 -1.53 18.20 -5.74
N ILE A 181 -2.79 18.47 -6.04
CA ILE A 181 -3.36 18.26 -7.36
C ILE A 181 -2.64 19.20 -8.34
N ILE A 182 -2.05 18.62 -9.37
CA ILE A 182 -1.34 19.32 -10.45
C ILE A 182 -2.32 19.68 -11.56
N LYS A 183 -3.11 18.68 -12.02
CA LYS A 183 -4.12 18.82 -13.06
C LYS A 183 -5.05 17.62 -13.10
N ASN A 184 -6.15 17.74 -13.83
CA ASN A 184 -6.98 16.58 -14.22
C ASN A 184 -6.35 15.84 -15.41
N ARG A 185 -6.56 14.52 -15.51
CA ARG A 185 -6.19 13.70 -16.67
C ARG A 185 -7.01 14.08 -17.91
N PHE A 186 -8.28 14.41 -17.70
CA PHE A 186 -9.25 14.70 -18.77
C PHE A 186 -10.14 15.90 -18.42
N SER A 187 -11.00 16.29 -19.35
CA SER A 187 -12.05 17.29 -19.10
C SER A 187 -13.10 16.73 -18.13
N PRO A 188 -13.84 17.58 -17.40
CA PRO A 188 -14.89 17.12 -16.49
C PRO A 188 -15.95 16.24 -17.17
N ALA A 189 -16.31 16.55 -18.42
CA ALA A 189 -17.27 15.74 -19.18
C ALA A 189 -16.76 14.30 -19.41
N VAL A 190 -15.51 14.16 -19.87
CA VAL A 190 -14.88 12.85 -20.07
C VAL A 190 -14.74 12.08 -18.76
N ILE A 191 -14.37 12.76 -17.66
CA ILE A 191 -14.28 12.15 -16.32
C ILE A 191 -15.64 11.59 -15.89
N ASN A 192 -16.72 12.37 -16.03
CA ASN A 192 -18.07 11.95 -15.66
C ASN A 192 -18.51 10.71 -16.46
N SER A 193 -18.25 10.69 -17.76
CA SER A 193 -18.52 9.54 -18.61
C SER A 193 -17.75 8.30 -18.18
N LEU A 194 -16.43 8.42 -17.93
CA LEU A 194 -15.61 7.27 -17.50
C LEU A 194 -16.02 6.72 -16.13
N ILE A 195 -16.38 7.59 -15.18
CA ILE A 195 -16.92 7.20 -13.86
C ILE A 195 -18.27 6.49 -14.00
N LYS A 196 -19.12 6.88 -14.95
CA LYS A 196 -20.39 6.19 -15.24
C LYS A 196 -20.14 4.83 -15.92
N ILE A 197 -19.23 4.78 -16.89
CA ILE A 197 -18.93 3.57 -17.67
C ILE A 197 -18.31 2.47 -16.79
N ARG A 198 -17.42 2.83 -15.85
CA ARG A 198 -16.72 1.89 -14.95
C ARG A 198 -16.11 0.70 -15.70
N TRP A 199 -15.30 0.98 -16.73
CA TRP A 199 -14.76 -0.06 -17.61
C TRP A 199 -13.99 -1.16 -16.88
N TRP A 200 -13.43 -0.87 -15.70
CA TRP A 200 -12.79 -1.84 -14.83
C TRP A 200 -13.73 -2.94 -14.29
N GLU A 201 -15.04 -2.78 -14.45
CA GLU A 201 -16.06 -3.79 -14.11
C GLU A 201 -16.54 -4.60 -15.31
N PHE A 202 -16.00 -4.33 -16.51
CA PHE A 202 -16.38 -5.05 -17.72
C PHE A 202 -16.09 -6.55 -17.62
N HIS A 203 -16.92 -7.34 -18.30
CA HIS A 203 -16.61 -8.75 -18.58
C HIS A 203 -15.36 -8.86 -19.47
N GLU A 204 -14.62 -9.96 -19.36
CA GLU A 204 -13.33 -10.13 -20.04
C GLU A 204 -13.43 -9.96 -21.56
N ASP A 205 -14.52 -10.42 -22.17
CA ASP A 205 -14.77 -10.26 -23.61
C ASP A 205 -14.88 -8.79 -24.05
N SER A 206 -15.20 -7.89 -23.12
CA SER A 206 -15.31 -6.44 -23.36
C SER A 206 -14.03 -5.69 -23.02
N LEU A 207 -13.07 -6.29 -22.30
CA LEU A 207 -11.78 -5.63 -22.02
C LEU A 207 -10.94 -5.38 -23.28
N LYS A 208 -11.13 -6.18 -24.34
CA LYS A 208 -10.51 -5.94 -25.64
C LYS A 208 -10.90 -4.59 -26.25
N ASP A 209 -12.05 -4.03 -25.88
CA ASP A 209 -12.45 -2.71 -26.34
C ASP A 209 -11.59 -1.63 -25.66
N VAL A 210 -11.16 -1.81 -24.41
CA VAL A 210 -10.23 -0.86 -23.75
C VAL A 210 -8.91 -0.77 -24.50
N GLU A 211 -8.39 -1.91 -24.98
CA GLU A 211 -7.19 -1.95 -25.83
C GLU A 211 -7.47 -1.30 -27.19
N LYS A 212 -8.55 -1.71 -27.87
CA LYS A 212 -8.91 -1.19 -29.19
C LYS A 212 -9.08 0.33 -29.22
N TYR A 213 -9.69 0.90 -28.17
CA TYR A 213 -9.96 2.34 -28.07
C TYR A 213 -8.94 3.09 -27.21
N PHE A 214 -7.78 2.51 -26.88
CA PHE A 214 -6.83 3.06 -25.91
C PHE A 214 -6.48 4.55 -26.15
N TRP A 215 -6.28 4.96 -27.41
CA TRP A 215 -6.02 6.36 -27.78
C TRP A 215 -7.26 7.17 -28.17
N ASN A 216 -8.41 6.52 -28.35
CA ASN A 216 -9.65 7.11 -28.88
C ASN A 216 -10.74 7.14 -27.80
N VAL A 217 -10.48 7.86 -26.71
CA VAL A 217 -11.36 7.92 -25.53
C VAL A 217 -12.78 8.40 -25.87
N GLU A 218 -12.92 9.36 -26.78
CA GLU A 218 -14.22 9.88 -27.19
C GLU A 218 -15.07 8.81 -27.91
N ASP A 219 -14.43 7.98 -28.74
CA ASP A 219 -15.10 6.89 -29.45
C ASP A 219 -15.52 5.77 -28.47
N PHE A 220 -14.68 5.52 -27.45
CA PHE A 220 -15.03 4.62 -26.35
C PHE A 220 -16.26 5.14 -25.59
N ILE A 221 -16.26 6.43 -25.24
CA ILE A 221 -17.40 7.06 -24.56
C ILE A 221 -18.65 7.00 -25.41
N ARG A 222 -18.59 7.36 -26.70
CA ARG A 222 -19.76 7.25 -27.60
C ARG A 222 -20.34 5.84 -27.69
N LYS A 223 -19.51 4.80 -27.48
CA LYS A 223 -19.96 3.40 -27.50
C LYS A 223 -20.65 2.97 -26.20
N TYR A 224 -20.19 3.46 -25.04
CA TYR A 224 -20.59 2.93 -23.73
C TYR A 224 -21.37 3.88 -22.84
N ASP A 225 -21.26 5.19 -23.05
CA ASP A 225 -22.01 6.21 -22.31
C ASP A 225 -23.30 6.57 -23.04
N VAL A 226 -24.20 5.60 -23.11
CA VAL A 226 -25.57 5.75 -23.65
C VAL A 226 -26.56 6.03 -22.51
#